data_AF-A0A8J2P5U3-F1
#
_entry.id   AF-A0A8J2P5U3-F1
#
_cell.length_a   1.000
_cell.length_b   1.000
_cell.length_c   1.000
_cell.angle_alpha   90.00
_cell.angle_beta   90.00
_cell.angle_gamma   90.00
#
_symmetry.space_group_name_H-M   'P 1'
#
loop_
_entity.id
_entity.type
_entity.pdbx_description
1 polymer ?
#
loop_
_entity_poly.entity_id
_entity_poly.type
_entity_poly.pdbx_seq_one_letter_code
_entity_poly.pdbx_strand_id
1 'polypeptide(L)'
;GDLVKARASAEDSTKLIRTGKDLKSYSGFFTIDESTNSNLFFWFFPAQENPDKAPVILWVNDIPGFSSLEGIFLETGPFELDENNAVKDRNITWTKTHSMLYIDAPVGTGFSFANNDNAFASNSDEEAIEIYEALKQFFTLFSEFQPRDLYLAGETYAATLIPYI
;
A
#
# COMPACT_ATOMS: atom_id res chain seq x y z
N GLY A 1 -11.25 -20.64 -2.87
CA GLY A 1 -12.67 -20.29 -2.76
C GLY A 1 -12.84 -18.83 -2.42
N ASP A 2 -12.40 -18.44 -1.22
CA ASP A 2 -12.65 -17.10 -0.68
C ASP A 2 -11.57 -16.07 -1.03
N LEU A 3 -10.29 -16.44 -1.07
CA LEU A 3 -9.21 -15.52 -1.45
C LEU A 3 -9.36 -14.97 -2.89
N VAL A 4 -9.86 -15.80 -3.82
CA VAL A 4 -10.11 -15.38 -5.20
C VAL A 4 -11.22 -14.32 -5.26
N LYS A 5 -12.25 -14.46 -4.42
CA LYS A 5 -13.33 -13.45 -4.31
C LYS A 5 -12.84 -12.18 -3.63
N ALA A 6 -12.03 -12.31 -2.58
CA ALA A 6 -11.42 -11.16 -1.91
C ALA A 6 -10.52 -10.36 -2.87
N ARG A 7 -9.68 -11.04 -3.66
CA ARG A 7 -8.88 -10.39 -4.72
C ARG A 7 -9.72 -9.71 -5.77
N ALA A 8 -10.77 -10.37 -6.26
CA ALA A 8 -11.66 -9.78 -7.25
C ALA A 8 -12.42 -8.56 -6.70
N SER A 9 -12.70 -8.55 -5.38
CA SER A 9 -13.30 -7.39 -4.70
C SER A 9 -12.29 -6.26 -4.45
N ALA A 10 -11.01 -6.58 -4.29
CA ALA A 10 -9.93 -5.61 -4.14
C ALA A 10 -9.38 -5.13 -5.49
N GLU A 11 -9.67 -5.83 -6.59
CA GLU A 11 -9.21 -5.46 -7.93
C GLU A 11 -9.90 -4.16 -8.34
N ASP A 12 -9.13 -3.07 -8.33
CA ASP A 12 -9.64 -1.79 -8.75
C ASP A 12 -9.68 -1.75 -10.28
N SER A 13 -10.82 -1.36 -10.82
CA SER A 13 -10.89 -0.94 -12.20
C SER A 13 -10.43 0.52 -12.23
N THR A 14 -9.13 0.73 -12.41
CA THR A 14 -8.48 2.03 -12.64
C THR A 14 -9.16 2.88 -13.71
N LYS A 15 -10.17 2.37 -14.43
CA LYS A 15 -11.21 3.07 -15.20
C LYS A 15 -11.81 4.31 -14.53
N LEU A 16 -11.77 4.44 -13.20
CA LEU A 16 -12.20 5.67 -12.50
C LEU A 16 -11.17 6.81 -12.66
N ILE A 17 -9.88 6.48 -12.74
CA ILE A 17 -8.81 7.40 -13.12
C ILE A 17 -8.64 7.28 -14.63
N ARG A 18 -9.16 8.25 -15.38
CA ARG A 18 -9.08 8.27 -16.84
C ARG A 18 -7.65 8.56 -17.33
N THR A 19 -6.73 7.63 -17.15
CA THR A 19 -5.42 7.66 -17.82
C THR A 19 -5.47 6.86 -19.13
N GLY A 20 -4.43 7.00 -19.95
CA GLY A 20 -4.34 6.38 -21.27
C GLY A 20 -3.95 4.89 -21.25
N LYS A 21 -3.69 4.32 -20.07
CA LYS A 21 -3.22 2.95 -19.89
C LYS A 21 -4.15 2.15 -18.99
N ASP A 22 -4.43 0.90 -19.38
CA ASP A 22 -5.04 -0.11 -18.50
C ASP A 22 -4.00 -0.56 -17.46
N LEU A 23 -3.83 0.23 -16.39
CA LEU A 23 -2.97 -0.13 -15.28
C LEU A 23 -3.72 -1.06 -14.32
N LYS A 24 -3.15 -2.23 -14.04
CA LYS A 24 -3.69 -3.16 -13.06
C LYS A 24 -3.29 -2.73 -11.65
N SER A 25 -4.25 -2.64 -10.74
CA SER A 25 -3.99 -2.34 -9.33
C SER A 25 -5.06 -2.94 -8.43
N TYR A 26 -4.76 -3.02 -7.13
CA TYR A 26 -5.65 -3.56 -6.12
C TYR A 26 -5.67 -2.65 -4.91
N SER A 27 -6.84 -2.26 -4.43
CA SER A 27 -6.97 -1.47 -3.20
C SER A 27 -8.04 -2.04 -2.29
N GLY A 28 -7.94 -1.71 -1.01
CA GLY A 28 -8.89 -2.20 -0.01
C GLY A 28 -8.33 -2.05 1.38
N PHE A 29 -8.82 -2.88 2.29
CA PHE A 29 -8.46 -2.84 3.70
C PHE A 29 -7.95 -4.19 4.17
N PHE A 30 -6.86 -4.17 4.93
CA PHE A 30 -6.42 -5.30 5.73
C PHE A 30 -6.89 -5.10 7.17
N THR A 31 -7.75 -6.00 7.65
CA THR A 31 -8.11 -6.05 9.07
C THR A 31 -6.95 -6.66 9.85
N ILE A 32 -6.30 -5.85 10.69
CA ILE A 32 -5.11 -6.25 11.48
C ILE A 32 -5.46 -6.60 12.93
N ASP A 33 -6.60 -6.11 13.44
CA ASP A 33 -7.15 -6.49 14.74
C ASP A 33 -8.69 -6.50 14.65
N GLU A 34 -9.29 -7.68 14.77
CA GLU A 34 -10.76 -7.84 14.73
C GLU A 34 -11.45 -7.30 15.99
N SER A 35 -10.76 -7.24 17.13
CA SER A 35 -11.33 -6.84 18.42
C SER A 35 -11.62 -5.35 18.48
N THR A 36 -10.77 -4.55 17.83
CA THR A 36 -10.91 -3.10 17.67
C THR A 36 -11.46 -2.70 16.30
N ASN A 37 -11.60 -3.67 15.39
CA ASN A 37 -11.88 -3.46 13.97
C ASN A 37 -10.86 -2.50 13.34
N SER A 38 -9.57 -2.71 13.64
CA SER A 38 -8.47 -1.96 13.05
C SER A 38 -8.22 -2.41 11.62
N ASN A 39 -8.32 -1.46 10.69
CA ASN A 39 -8.23 -1.69 9.26
C ASN A 39 -7.22 -0.73 8.62
N LEU A 40 -6.17 -1.28 8.01
CA LEU A 40 -5.20 -0.50 7.24
C LEU A 40 -5.58 -0.48 5.75
N PHE A 41 -5.68 0.71 5.18
CA PHE A 41 -5.88 0.88 3.75
C PHE A 41 -4.59 0.56 3.00
N PHE A 42 -4.72 -0.16 1.89
CA PHE A 42 -3.62 -0.43 0.98
C PHE A 42 -3.99 -0.11 -0.46
N TRP A 43 -2.97 0.20 -1.25
CA TRP A 43 -3.05 0.19 -2.71
C TRP A 43 -1.81 -0.48 -3.29
N PHE A 44 -2.02 -1.59 -3.99
CA PHE A 44 -1.00 -2.44 -4.58
C PHE A 44 -0.99 -2.34 -6.10
N PHE A 45 0.21 -2.18 -6.65
CA PHE A 45 0.47 -2.09 -8.09
C PHE A 45 1.48 -3.18 -8.47
N PRO A 46 1.06 -4.29 -9.10
CA PRO A 46 1.98 -5.24 -9.70
C PRO A 46 2.90 -4.57 -10.71
N ALA A 47 4.15 -5.05 -10.82
CA ALA A 47 5.10 -4.51 -11.79
C ALA A 47 4.56 -4.60 -13.22
N GLN A 48 4.75 -3.54 -14.01
CA GLN A 48 4.33 -3.51 -15.42
C GLN A 48 5.21 -4.44 -16.27
N GLU A 49 6.49 -4.53 -15.95
CA GLU A 49 7.46 -5.41 -16.62
C GLU A 49 7.79 -6.60 -15.72
N ASN A 50 7.69 -7.80 -16.28
CA ASN A 50 7.96 -9.07 -15.58
C ASN A 50 7.25 -9.22 -14.21
N PRO A 51 5.93 -9.02 -14.12
CA PRO A 51 5.17 -9.12 -12.87
C PRO A 51 5.38 -10.45 -12.14
N ASP A 52 5.59 -11.53 -12.89
CA ASP A 52 5.84 -12.88 -12.35
C ASP A 52 7.27 -13.08 -11.81
N LYS A 53 8.08 -12.04 -11.69
CA LYS A 53 9.47 -12.10 -11.18
C LYS A 53 9.87 -10.87 -10.37
N ALA A 54 9.24 -9.73 -10.63
CA ALA A 54 9.56 -8.49 -9.96
C ALA A 54 9.48 -8.61 -8.43
N PRO A 55 10.40 -7.97 -7.69
CA PRO A 55 10.33 -7.89 -6.25
C PRO A 55 9.12 -7.06 -5.79
N VAL A 56 8.75 -7.22 -4.53
CA VAL A 56 7.77 -6.37 -3.85
C VAL A 56 8.51 -5.29 -3.08
N ILE A 57 8.05 -4.04 -3.20
CA ILE A 57 8.48 -2.95 -2.33
C ILE A 57 7.28 -2.52 -1.50
N LEU A 58 7.41 -2.61 -0.17
CA LEU A 58 6.54 -1.88 0.75
C LEU A 58 6.98 -0.43 0.77
N TRP A 59 6.06 0.49 0.48
CA TRP A 59 6.24 1.92 0.64
C TRP A 59 5.39 2.43 1.81
N VAL A 60 6.06 3.03 2.79
CA VAL A 60 5.43 3.70 3.93
C VAL A 60 5.89 5.15 3.99
N ASN A 61 4.95 6.09 3.95
CA ASN A 61 5.20 7.47 4.35
C ASN A 61 4.95 7.55 5.83
N ASP A 62 5.96 7.96 6.57
CA ASP A 62 5.84 8.05 8.01
C ASP A 62 6.17 9.49 8.45
N ILE A 63 5.14 10.32 8.26
CA ILE A 63 4.87 11.46 9.10
C ILE A 63 3.52 11.14 9.73
N PRO A 64 3.38 11.09 11.06
CA PRO A 64 2.11 10.72 11.70
C PRO A 64 0.93 11.50 11.11
N GLY A 65 -0.03 10.78 10.52
CA GLY A 65 -1.23 11.34 9.88
C GLY A 65 -1.10 11.71 8.39
N PHE A 66 0.06 11.55 7.76
CA PHE A 66 0.24 11.72 6.31
C PHE A 66 0.11 10.40 5.57
N SER A 67 -0.63 10.42 4.46
CA SER A 67 -0.95 9.22 3.72
C SER A 67 0.21 8.75 2.85
N SER A 68 0.42 7.44 2.80
CA SER A 68 1.35 6.78 1.86
C SER A 68 0.90 6.92 0.41
N LEU A 69 -0.35 7.34 0.17
CA LEU A 69 -0.83 7.64 -1.17
C LEU A 69 -0.19 8.90 -1.77
N GLU A 70 0.44 9.76 -0.97
CA GLU A 70 1.30 10.81 -1.52
C GLU A 70 2.43 10.20 -2.38
N GLY A 71 2.99 9.07 -1.94
CA GLY A 71 3.98 8.32 -2.73
C GLY A 71 3.46 7.86 -4.09
N ILE A 72 2.14 7.64 -4.21
CA ILE A 72 1.50 7.23 -5.47
C ILE A 72 1.48 8.38 -6.48
N PHE A 73 1.12 9.59 -6.03
CA PHE A 73 0.85 10.73 -6.92
C PHE A 73 2.01 11.71 -7.03
N LEU A 74 2.89 11.78 -6.03
CA LEU A 74 3.93 12.80 -5.94
C LEU A 74 5.33 12.23 -6.20
N GLU A 75 5.57 10.95 -5.88
CA GLU A 75 6.93 10.41 -5.83
C GLU A 75 7.16 9.20 -6.76
N THR A 76 6.87 7.99 -6.29
CA THR A 76 7.34 6.73 -6.89
C THR A 76 6.26 6.02 -7.69
N GLY A 77 5.00 6.34 -7.43
CA GLY A 77 3.86 5.65 -8.00
C GLY A 77 3.64 5.91 -9.49
N PRO A 78 2.60 5.30 -10.05
CA PRO A 78 2.33 5.33 -11.49
C PRO A 78 1.68 6.63 -11.95
N PHE A 79 1.27 7.50 -11.03
CA PHE A 79 0.49 8.68 -11.33
C PHE A 79 1.21 9.97 -10.96
N GLU A 80 0.80 11.05 -11.60
CA GLU A 80 1.17 12.42 -11.26
C GLU A 80 -0.03 13.34 -11.49
N LEU A 81 -0.06 14.48 -10.79
CA LEU A 81 -1.07 15.51 -10.98
C LEU A 81 -0.57 16.53 -12.03
N ASP A 82 -1.44 16.93 -12.96
CA ASP A 82 -1.16 18.03 -13.86
C ASP A 82 -1.43 19.41 -13.21
N GLU A 83 -1.18 20.49 -13.96
CA GLU A 83 -1.37 21.87 -13.47
C GLU A 83 -2.83 22.19 -13.06
N ASN A 84 -3.79 21.37 -13.49
CA ASN A 84 -5.21 21.48 -13.15
C ASN A 84 -5.65 20.48 -12.07
N ASN A 85 -4.70 19.80 -11.41
CA ASN A 85 -4.93 18.71 -10.47
C ASN A 85 -5.65 17.49 -11.09
N ALA A 86 -5.59 17.33 -12.41
CA ALA A 86 -6.05 16.10 -13.04
C ALA A 86 -4.97 15.02 -12.95
N VAL A 87 -5.40 13.79 -12.68
CA VAL A 87 -4.50 12.64 -12.62
C VAL A 87 -4.09 12.21 -14.02
N LYS A 88 -2.79 12.03 -14.23
CA LYS A 88 -2.20 11.47 -15.46
C LYS A 88 -1.14 10.42 -15.14
N ASP A 89 -0.73 9.65 -16.14
CA ASP A 89 0.35 8.67 -16.01
C ASP A 89 1.70 9.36 -15.80
N ARG A 90 2.49 8.86 -14.85
CA ARG A 90 3.88 9.29 -14.61
C ARG A 90 4.82 8.61 -15.59
N ASN A 91 5.73 9.39 -16.20
CA ASN A 91 6.69 8.86 -17.17
C ASN A 91 7.76 7.95 -16.53
N ILE A 92 8.20 8.27 -15.31
CA ILE A 92 9.21 7.53 -14.56
C ILE A 92 8.57 7.06 -13.25
N THR A 93 8.30 5.76 -13.14
CA THR A 93 7.62 5.16 -12.00
C THR A 93 8.32 3.89 -11.56
N TRP A 94 8.33 3.62 -10.26
CA TRP A 94 8.89 2.38 -9.71
C TRP A 94 8.04 1.17 -10.05
N THR A 95 6.73 1.37 -10.25
CA THR A 95 5.78 0.33 -10.71
C THR A 95 6.15 -0.25 -12.07
N LYS A 96 7.06 0.39 -12.83
CA LYS A 96 7.55 -0.15 -14.09
C LYS A 96 8.25 -1.50 -13.89
N THR A 97 9.08 -1.62 -12.86
CA THR A 97 9.97 -2.78 -12.65
C THR A 97 9.80 -3.47 -11.29
N HIS A 98 9.09 -2.84 -10.35
CA HIS A 98 8.83 -3.36 -9.00
C HIS A 98 7.33 -3.41 -8.75
N SER A 99 6.90 -4.37 -7.95
CA SER A 99 5.52 -4.43 -7.48
C SER A 99 5.41 -3.59 -6.21
N MET A 100 4.68 -2.47 -6.26
CA MET A 100 4.65 -1.47 -5.19
C MET A 100 3.41 -1.67 -4.31
N LEU A 101 3.61 -1.81 -3.00
CA LEU A 101 2.56 -1.87 -1.99
C LEU A 101 2.62 -0.60 -1.14
N TYR A 102 1.61 0.25 -1.24
CA TYR A 102 1.45 1.44 -0.40
C TYR A 102 0.47 1.13 0.72
N ILE A 103 0.81 1.42 1.97
CA ILE A 103 -0.06 1.22 3.13
C ILE A 103 -0.16 2.53 3.92
N ASP A 104 -1.37 2.98 4.19
CA ASP A 104 -1.58 4.06 5.17
C ASP A 104 -1.44 3.48 6.58
N ALA A 105 -0.34 3.77 7.25
CA ALA A 105 -0.06 3.33 8.62
C ALA A 105 0.40 4.52 9.48
N PRO A 106 0.24 4.47 10.82
CA PRO A 106 -0.54 3.49 11.57
C PRO A 106 -2.06 3.65 11.34
N VAL A 107 -2.88 2.89 12.05
CA VAL A 107 -4.34 3.10 12.13
C VAL A 107 -4.64 4.57 12.41
N GLY A 108 -5.60 5.14 11.65
CA GLY A 108 -5.94 6.56 11.71
C GLY A 108 -5.22 7.44 10.68
N THR A 109 -4.18 6.93 10.01
CA THR A 109 -3.54 7.61 8.87
C THR A 109 -4.40 7.46 7.60
N GLY A 110 -4.56 8.55 6.84
CA GLY A 110 -5.21 8.52 5.52
C GLY A 110 -6.60 7.88 5.54
N PHE A 111 -6.77 6.76 4.83
CA PHE A 111 -8.04 6.01 4.82
C PHE A 111 -8.15 4.93 5.91
N SER A 112 -7.07 4.64 6.64
CA SER A 112 -7.04 3.61 7.68
C SER A 112 -7.85 4.02 8.91
N PHE A 113 -8.59 3.06 9.50
CA PHE A 113 -9.56 3.35 10.56
C PHE A 113 -9.71 2.22 11.59
N ALA A 114 -10.26 2.55 12.75
CA ALA A 114 -10.70 1.61 13.77
C ALA A 114 -11.99 2.09 14.45
N ASN A 115 -12.64 1.22 15.24
CA ASN A 115 -13.87 1.56 15.95
C ASN A 115 -13.63 2.19 17.33
N ASN A 116 -12.39 2.23 17.82
CA ASN A 116 -12.06 2.80 19.12
C ASN A 116 -10.66 3.44 19.13
N ASP A 117 -10.45 4.37 20.07
CA ASP A 117 -9.19 5.13 20.18
C ASP A 117 -8.04 4.30 20.76
N ASN A 118 -8.32 3.13 21.37
CA ASN A 118 -7.28 2.24 21.87
C ASN A 118 -6.51 1.53 20.75
N ALA A 119 -6.97 1.65 19.52
CA ALA A 119 -6.33 1.10 18.33
C ALA A 119 -5.22 1.98 17.76
N PHE A 120 -5.04 3.21 18.26
CA PHE A 120 -4.00 4.10 17.75
C PHE A 120 -2.64 3.73 18.32
N ALA A 121 -1.68 3.44 17.44
CA ALA A 121 -0.30 3.21 17.83
C ALA A 121 0.28 4.42 18.57
N SER A 122 0.87 4.15 19.73
CA SER A 122 1.46 5.16 20.62
C SER A 122 2.98 5.29 20.47
N ASN A 123 3.61 4.36 19.76
CA ASN A 123 5.05 4.27 19.53
C ASN A 123 5.37 3.43 18.28
N SER A 124 6.65 3.46 17.86
CA SER A 124 7.11 2.76 16.66
C SER A 124 7.07 1.23 16.74
N ASP A 125 7.13 0.64 17.95
CA ASP A 125 6.99 -0.82 18.10
C ASP A 125 5.55 -1.25 17.75
N GLU A 126 4.56 -0.52 18.27
CA GLU A 126 3.14 -0.77 17.97
C GLU A 126 2.84 -0.57 16.49
N GLU A 127 3.33 0.50 15.88
CA GLU A 127 3.18 0.75 14.44
C GLU A 127 3.82 -0.33 13.58
N ALA A 128 5.02 -0.80 13.94
CA ALA A 128 5.68 -1.89 13.23
C ALA A 128 4.87 -3.20 13.31
N ILE A 129 4.24 -3.49 14.45
CA ILE A 129 3.33 -4.63 14.61
C ILE A 129 2.13 -4.51 13.67
N GLU A 130 1.51 -3.33 13.55
CA GLU A 130 0.39 -3.10 12.64
C GLU A 130 0.78 -3.37 11.17
N ILE A 131 1.93 -2.85 10.75
CA ILE A 131 2.46 -3.05 9.39
C ILE A 131 2.83 -4.52 9.15
N TYR A 132 3.42 -5.19 10.13
CA TYR A 132 3.73 -6.60 10.06
C TYR A 132 2.48 -7.46 9.88
N GLU A 133 1.40 -7.18 10.62
CA GLU A 133 0.12 -7.85 10.45
C GLU A 133 -0.49 -7.57 9.07
N ALA A 134 -0.39 -6.34 8.56
CA ALA A 134 -0.82 -6.03 7.20
C ALA A 134 0.00 -6.77 6.13
N LEU A 135 1.32 -6.95 6.31
CA LEU A 135 2.15 -7.75 5.42
C LEU A 135 1.74 -9.22 5.42
N LYS A 136 1.41 -9.79 6.59
CA LYS A 136 0.85 -11.16 6.68
C LYS A 136 -0.45 -11.29 5.91
N GLN A 137 -1.35 -10.30 6.04
CA GLN A 137 -2.61 -10.27 5.28
C GLN A 137 -2.34 -10.11 3.78
N PHE A 138 -1.41 -9.23 3.38
CA PHE A 138 -1.00 -9.05 2.00
C PHE A 138 -0.50 -10.35 1.38
N PHE A 139 0.46 -11.03 2.01
CA PHE A 139 1.00 -12.29 1.48
C PHE A 139 0.04 -13.47 1.60
N THR A 140 -0.95 -13.40 2.48
CA THR A 140 -2.07 -14.37 2.47
C THR A 140 -2.97 -14.11 1.28
N LEU A 141 -3.32 -12.84 1.04
CA LEU A 141 -4.18 -12.44 -0.05
C LEU A 141 -3.48 -12.61 -1.39
N PHE A 142 -2.20 -12.33 -1.53
CA PHE A 142 -1.40 -12.34 -2.77
C PHE A 142 -0.25 -13.36 -2.69
N SER A 143 -0.57 -14.61 -2.35
CA SER A 143 0.38 -15.69 -2.09
C SER A 143 1.41 -15.96 -3.21
N GLU A 144 1.10 -15.62 -4.45
CA GLU A 144 2.04 -15.68 -5.59
C GLU A 144 3.23 -14.72 -5.48
N PHE A 145 3.16 -13.74 -4.58
CA PHE A 145 4.26 -12.82 -4.28
C PHE A 145 5.14 -13.27 -3.11
N GLN A 146 4.74 -14.30 -2.33
CA GLN A 146 5.57 -14.84 -1.25
C GLN A 146 7.00 -15.25 -1.64
N PRO A 147 7.27 -15.84 -2.83
CA PRO A 147 8.63 -16.19 -3.21
C PRO A 147 9.46 -15.02 -3.76
N ARG A 148 8.90 -13.79 -3.76
CA ARG A 148 9.61 -12.59 -4.25
C ARG A 148 10.44 -11.98 -3.14
N ASP A 149 11.54 -11.33 -3.53
CA ASP A 149 12.25 -10.47 -2.60
C ASP A 149 11.31 -9.34 -2.13
N LEU A 150 11.35 -9.07 -0.82
CA LEU A 150 10.65 -7.95 -0.21
C LEU A 150 11.69 -6.89 0.20
N TYR A 151 11.47 -5.67 -0.25
CA TYR A 151 12.22 -4.50 0.21
C TYR A 151 11.28 -3.54 0.92
N LEU A 152 11.78 -2.89 1.96
CA LEU A 152 11.06 -1.85 2.68
C LEU A 152 11.69 -0.51 2.30
N ALA A 153 10.84 0.42 1.89
CA ALA A 153 11.23 1.76 1.50
C ALA A 153 10.20 2.76 2.04
N GLY A 154 10.61 4.02 2.13
CA GLY A 154 9.75 5.09 2.61
C GLY A 154 10.51 6.39 2.73
N GLU A 155 9.78 7.44 3.06
CA GLU A 155 10.33 8.78 3.29
C GLU A 155 10.31 9.16 4.78
N THR A 156 11.18 10.08 5.16
CA THR A 156 11.17 10.75 6.48
C THR A 156 11.37 9.78 7.64
N TYR A 157 10.38 9.60 8.53
CA TYR A 157 10.53 8.79 9.74
C TYR A 157 10.50 7.29 9.41
N ALA A 158 10.20 6.93 8.16
CA ALA A 158 10.26 5.56 7.68
C ALA A 158 11.67 4.96 7.87
N ALA A 159 12.74 5.76 7.80
CA ALA A 159 14.09 5.30 8.10
C ALA A 159 14.27 4.84 9.56
N THR A 160 13.49 5.40 10.48
CA THR A 160 13.43 4.97 11.88
C THR A 160 12.51 3.78 12.06
N LEU A 161 11.36 3.74 11.37
CA LEU A 161 10.35 2.68 11.49
C LEU A 161 10.78 1.37 10.83
N ILE A 162 11.40 1.41 9.65
CA ILE A 162 11.80 0.22 8.87
C ILE A 162 12.62 -0.79 9.70
N PRO A 163 13.61 -0.38 10.53
CA PRO A 163 14.31 -1.29 11.42
C PRO A 163 13.47 -2.03 12.47
N TYR A 164 12.26 -1.56 12.78
CA TYR A 164 11.35 -2.19 13.75
C TYR A 164 10.43 -3.24 13.11
N ILE A 165 10.24 -3.18 11.79
CA ILE A 165 9.40 -4.11 11.00
C ILE A 165 10.16 -5.41 10.71
#